data_AF-A0A0J7IUX8-F1
#
_entry.id   AF-A0A0J7IUX8-F1
#
_cell.length_a   1.000
_cell.length_b   1.000
_cell.length_c   1.000
_cell.angle_alpha   90.00
_cell.angle_beta   90.00
_cell.angle_gamma   90.00
#
_symmetry.space_group_name_H-M   'P 1'
#
loop_
_entity.id
_entity.type
_entity.pdbx_description
1 polymer ?
#
loop_
_entity_poly.entity_id
_entity_poly.type
_entity_poly.pdbx_seq_one_letter_code
_entity_poly.pdbx_strand_id
1 'polypeptide(L)'
;MIDYSQNKTRVLVYSSLPEISRFLLEVLDFNGKKVDYFSANQILKNDQDFVLFQTSDVDEAARFQPNIALVTVETPKEEVREFIKNMVAGGVLIFPEFMADTVGFALNYFRKLPFAKTDFDSENGMTLIHTEIGAIPLNTSSENLINNLNGLQLLAQQFGVMEEGFYEPVMGISG
;
A
#
# COMPACT_ATOMS: atom_id res chain seq x y z
N MET A 1 18.13 4.77 -7.48
CA MET A 1 16.88 3.96 -7.41
C MET A 1 16.29 3.77 -8.81
N ILE A 2 16.04 4.84 -9.57
CA ILE A 2 15.50 4.77 -10.94
C ILE A 2 16.31 3.81 -11.82
N ASP A 3 17.64 3.92 -11.85
CA ASP A 3 18.49 3.03 -12.66
C ASP A 3 18.39 1.56 -12.25
N TYR A 4 18.14 1.28 -10.96
CA TYR A 4 17.95 -0.06 -10.45
C TYR A 4 16.58 -0.64 -10.82
N SER A 5 15.58 0.23 -11.00
CA SER A 5 14.19 -0.15 -11.20
C SER A 5 13.72 -0.09 -12.66
N GLN A 6 14.59 0.18 -13.63
CA GLN A 6 14.19 0.39 -15.03
C GLN A 6 13.49 -0.82 -15.66
N ASN A 7 13.91 -2.03 -15.29
CA ASN A 7 13.36 -3.29 -15.84
C ASN A 7 12.47 -4.04 -14.84
N LYS A 8 12.03 -3.38 -13.76
CA LYS A 8 11.25 -3.97 -12.67
C LYS A 8 9.87 -3.30 -12.60
N THR A 9 8.89 -4.01 -12.05
CA THR A 9 7.60 -3.43 -11.68
C THR A 9 7.78 -2.52 -10.48
N ARG A 10 7.58 -1.22 -10.69
CA ARG A 10 7.75 -0.17 -9.67
C ARG A 10 6.47 0.00 -8.88
N VAL A 11 6.55 -0.28 -7.58
CA VAL A 11 5.44 -0.15 -6.63
C VAL A 11 5.76 0.96 -5.65
N LEU A 12 4.95 2.02 -5.65
CA LEU A 12 5.05 3.13 -4.73
C LEU A 12 4.06 2.93 -3.57
N VAL A 13 4.53 3.09 -2.34
CA VAL A 13 3.70 3.35 -1.16
C VAL A 13 3.96 4.80 -0.77
N TYR A 14 3.03 5.68 -1.12
CA TYR A 14 3.11 7.10 -0.78
C TYR A 14 2.51 7.30 0.62
N SER A 15 3.38 7.31 1.63
CA SER A 15 3.03 7.41 3.05
C SER A 15 4.25 7.84 3.87
N SER A 16 3.99 8.65 4.90
CA SER A 16 4.98 9.01 5.93
C SER A 16 5.10 7.99 7.05
N LEU A 17 4.26 6.94 7.05
CA LEU A 17 4.12 5.98 8.15
C LEU A 17 4.94 4.71 7.85
N PRO A 18 6.08 4.46 8.54
CA PRO A 18 6.93 3.30 8.28
C PRO A 18 6.24 1.95 8.50
N GLU A 19 5.20 1.91 9.35
CA GLU A 19 4.43 0.71 9.64
C GLU A 19 3.67 0.17 8.41
N ILE A 20 3.35 1.02 7.43
CA ILE A 20 2.56 0.63 6.24
C ILE A 20 3.33 -0.36 5.37
N SER A 21 4.55 0.00 4.92
CA SER A 21 5.36 -0.94 4.15
C SER A 21 5.86 -2.11 4.98
N ARG A 22 6.17 -1.90 6.27
CA ARG A 22 6.61 -2.99 7.15
C ARG A 22 5.55 -4.09 7.21
N PHE A 23 4.30 -3.70 7.45
CA PHE A 23 3.17 -4.61 7.43
C PHE A 23 3.02 -5.32 6.08
N LEU A 24 3.07 -4.57 4.98
CA LEU A 24 2.98 -5.16 3.64
C LEU A 24 4.10 -6.18 3.39
N LEU A 25 5.33 -5.88 3.81
CA LEU A 25 6.47 -6.79 3.69
C LEU A 25 6.28 -8.06 4.52
N GLU A 26 5.74 -7.96 5.73
CA GLU A 26 5.39 -9.12 6.57
C GLU A 26 4.33 -10.00 5.88
N VAL A 27 3.29 -9.40 5.30
CA VAL A 27 2.27 -10.11 4.51
C VAL A 27 2.87 -10.79 3.29
N LEU A 28 3.71 -10.08 2.54
CA LEU A 28 4.35 -10.62 1.35
C LEU A 28 5.28 -11.80 1.70
N ASP A 29 6.11 -11.67 2.73
CA ASP A 29 7.02 -12.72 3.17
C ASP A 29 6.27 -13.97 3.63
N PHE A 30 5.20 -13.80 4.41
CA PHE A 30 4.33 -14.90 4.84
C PHE A 30 3.74 -15.67 3.65
N ASN A 31 3.39 -14.96 2.56
CA ASN A 31 2.86 -15.56 1.33
C ASN A 31 3.96 -16.01 0.34
N GLY A 32 5.23 -16.05 0.77
CA GLY A 32 6.36 -16.46 -0.06
C GLY A 32 6.67 -15.49 -1.22
N LYS A 33 6.19 -14.25 -1.14
CA LYS A 33 6.42 -13.19 -2.13
C LYS A 33 7.60 -12.32 -1.66
N LYS A 34 8.67 -12.28 -2.45
CA LYS A 34 9.83 -11.41 -2.17
C LYS A 34 9.80 -10.20 -3.08
N VAL A 35 10.27 -9.08 -2.55
CA VAL A 35 10.42 -7.82 -3.29
C VAL A 35 11.76 -7.19 -2.96
N ASP A 36 12.25 -6.35 -3.87
CA ASP A 36 13.23 -5.34 -3.51
C ASP A 36 12.50 -4.22 -2.76
N TYR A 37 13.12 -3.65 -1.72
CA TYR A 37 12.51 -2.60 -0.91
C TYR A 37 13.44 -1.43 -0.69
N PHE A 38 12.90 -0.22 -0.81
CA PHE A 38 13.59 1.03 -0.57
C PHE A 38 12.73 1.96 0.30
N SER A 39 13.37 2.65 1.23
CA SER A 39 12.85 3.79 1.97
C SER A 39 14.01 4.68 2.40
N ALA A 40 13.73 5.81 3.05
CA ALA A 40 14.76 6.68 3.60
C ALA A 40 15.73 5.96 4.57
N ASN A 41 15.24 4.94 5.29
CA ASN A 41 15.99 4.28 6.37
C ASN A 41 16.44 2.85 6.05
N GLN A 42 15.93 2.25 4.97
CA GLN A 42 16.15 0.83 4.68
C GLN A 42 16.24 0.57 3.19
N ILE A 43 17.19 -0.27 2.81
CA ILE A 43 17.38 -0.78 1.45
C ILE A 43 17.54 -2.30 1.52
N LEU A 44 16.67 -3.03 0.83
CA LEU A 44 16.74 -4.47 0.63
C LEU A 44 16.81 -4.76 -0.88
N LYS A 45 17.86 -5.44 -1.31
CA LYS A 45 18.06 -5.83 -2.71
C LYS A 45 18.19 -7.34 -2.78
N ASN A 46 17.18 -7.97 -3.37
CA ASN A 46 17.04 -9.40 -3.53
C ASN A 46 16.94 -9.80 -5.02
N ASP A 47 17.08 -8.84 -5.92
CA ASP A 47 16.95 -8.98 -7.37
C ASP A 47 15.60 -9.56 -7.82
N GLN A 48 14.53 -8.96 -7.31
CA GLN A 48 13.16 -9.40 -7.59
C GLN A 48 12.54 -8.59 -8.73
N ASP A 49 11.48 -9.13 -9.36
CA ASP A 49 10.76 -8.44 -10.44
C ASP A 49 10.02 -7.20 -9.96
N PHE A 50 9.67 -7.16 -8.67
CA PHE A 50 9.00 -6.03 -8.03
C PHE A 50 9.97 -5.25 -7.15
N VAL A 51 9.87 -3.93 -7.24
CA VAL A 51 10.56 -3.00 -6.35
C VAL A 51 9.54 -2.10 -5.66
N LEU A 52 9.44 -2.28 -4.35
CA LEU A 52 8.63 -1.47 -3.46
C LEU A 52 9.43 -0.28 -2.95
N PHE A 53 8.89 0.93 -3.11
CA PHE A 53 9.48 2.15 -2.60
C PHE A 53 8.47 2.87 -1.71
N GLN A 54 8.84 3.11 -0.46
CA GLN A 54 8.06 3.99 0.43
C GLN A 54 8.72 5.36 0.55
N THR A 55 7.93 6.40 0.31
CA THR A 55 8.31 7.80 0.56
C THR A 55 7.07 8.65 0.84
N SER A 56 7.27 9.78 1.49
CA SER A 56 6.29 10.88 1.57
C SER A 56 6.80 12.13 0.87
N ASP A 57 7.90 12.03 0.12
CA ASP A 57 8.46 13.11 -0.68
C ASP A 57 7.84 13.08 -2.08
N VAL A 58 7.15 14.16 -2.44
CA VAL A 58 6.43 14.28 -3.72
C VAL A 58 7.37 14.27 -4.93
N ASP A 59 8.58 14.82 -4.79
CA ASP A 59 9.56 14.86 -5.88
C ASP A 59 10.15 13.47 -6.11
N GLU A 60 10.45 12.73 -5.05
CA GLU A 60 10.88 11.34 -5.14
C GLU A 60 9.80 10.45 -5.77
N ALA A 61 8.55 10.59 -5.32
CA ALA A 61 7.41 9.85 -5.85
C ALA A 61 7.19 10.13 -7.35
N ALA A 62 7.25 11.40 -7.76
CA ALA A 62 7.10 11.81 -9.16
C ALA A 62 8.23 11.27 -10.04
N ARG A 63 9.49 11.34 -9.57
CA ARG A 63 10.65 10.83 -10.30
C ARG A 63 10.67 9.30 -10.40
N PHE A 64 10.04 8.60 -9.46
CA PHE A 64 10.01 7.13 -9.45
C PHE A 64 9.14 6.53 -10.57
N GLN A 65 8.18 7.29 -11.11
CA GLN A 65 7.30 6.85 -12.21
C GLN A 65 6.68 5.46 -11.98
N PRO A 66 5.84 5.27 -10.94
CA PRO A 66 5.40 3.93 -10.55
C PRO A 66 4.46 3.28 -11.57
N ASN A 67 4.51 1.95 -11.62
CA ASN A 67 3.50 1.12 -12.30
C ASN A 67 2.28 0.94 -11.39
N ILE A 68 2.50 0.79 -10.09
CA ILE A 68 1.48 0.58 -9.08
C ILE A 68 1.74 1.57 -7.96
N ALA A 69 0.71 2.26 -7.48
CA ALA A 69 0.85 3.20 -6.37
C ALA A 69 -0.28 3.03 -5.37
N LEU A 70 0.05 3.04 -4.08
CA LEU A 70 -0.88 3.22 -2.97
C LEU A 70 -0.68 4.60 -2.36
N VAL A 71 -1.77 5.35 -2.20
CA VAL A 71 -1.83 6.56 -1.38
C VAL A 71 -2.55 6.21 -0.09
N THR A 72 -1.97 6.55 1.05
CA THR A 72 -2.57 6.28 2.35
C THR A 72 -3.49 7.42 2.82
N VAL A 73 -4.38 7.08 3.76
CA VAL A 73 -5.45 7.95 4.27
C VAL A 73 -4.93 9.27 4.85
N GLU A 74 -3.79 9.27 5.53
CA GLU A 74 -3.19 10.44 6.17
C GLU A 74 -2.52 11.42 5.20
N THR A 75 -2.36 11.02 3.93
CA THR A 75 -1.68 11.83 2.92
C THR A 75 -2.51 13.09 2.59
N PRO A 76 -1.88 14.29 2.54
CA PRO A 76 -2.53 15.49 2.02
C PRO A 76 -2.93 15.30 0.55
N LYS A 77 -4.24 15.46 0.25
CA LYS A 77 -4.79 15.23 -1.09
C LYS A 77 -4.12 16.09 -2.18
N GLU A 78 -3.60 17.26 -1.82
CA GLU A 78 -2.96 18.21 -2.73
C GLU A 78 -1.67 17.65 -3.32
N GLU A 79 -0.91 16.86 -2.56
CA GLU A 79 0.39 16.30 -2.98
C GLU A 79 0.23 15.18 -4.03
N VAL A 80 -0.89 14.48 -3.99
CA VAL A 80 -1.18 13.33 -4.88
C VAL A 80 -1.15 13.74 -6.35
N ARG A 81 -1.57 14.96 -6.68
CA ARG A 81 -1.69 15.43 -8.07
C ARG A 81 -0.37 15.41 -8.83
N GLU A 82 0.75 15.65 -8.17
CA GLU A 82 2.02 15.81 -8.87
C GLU A 82 2.63 14.47 -9.29
N PHE A 83 2.61 13.46 -8.42
CA PHE A 83 3.19 12.18 -8.79
C PHE A 83 2.28 11.36 -9.71
N ILE A 84 0.95 11.46 -9.58
CA ILE A 84 0.04 10.62 -10.41
C ILE A 84 0.16 10.93 -11.90
N LYS A 85 0.55 12.16 -12.28
CA LYS A 85 0.83 12.54 -13.69
C LYS A 85 1.99 11.74 -14.30
N ASN A 86 2.91 11.29 -13.45
CA ASN A 86 4.13 10.59 -13.84
C ASN A 86 4.00 9.06 -13.75
N MET A 87 2.83 8.54 -13.37
CA MET A 87 2.56 7.11 -13.39
C MET A 87 2.61 6.55 -14.80
N VAL A 88 3.11 5.31 -14.91
CA VAL A 88 3.16 4.57 -16.17
C VAL A 88 1.74 4.30 -16.68
N ALA A 89 1.50 4.55 -17.97
CA ALA A 89 0.23 4.26 -18.61
C ALA A 89 -0.11 2.76 -18.50
N GLY A 90 -1.38 2.44 -18.20
CA GLY A 90 -1.84 1.09 -17.91
C GLY A 90 -1.58 0.63 -16.47
N GLY A 91 -0.94 1.47 -15.63
CA GLY A 91 -0.68 1.18 -14.22
C GLY A 91 -1.92 1.12 -13.34
N VAL A 92 -1.72 1.02 -12.02
CA VAL A 92 -2.77 0.90 -11.01
C VAL A 92 -2.55 1.92 -9.90
N LEU A 93 -3.54 2.77 -9.62
CA LEU A 93 -3.56 3.67 -8.48
C LEU A 93 -4.61 3.19 -7.47
N ILE A 94 -4.17 2.92 -6.25
CA ILE A 94 -4.99 2.59 -5.09
C ILE A 94 -5.01 3.82 -4.17
N PHE A 95 -6.19 4.30 -3.81
CA PHE A 95 -6.31 5.58 -3.09
C PHE A 95 -7.58 5.65 -2.25
N PRO A 96 -7.63 6.51 -1.21
CA PRO A 96 -8.83 6.65 -0.40
C PRO A 96 -9.98 7.27 -1.22
N GLU A 97 -11.20 6.75 -1.07
CA GLU A 97 -12.39 7.19 -1.82
C GLU A 97 -12.62 8.71 -1.77
N PHE A 98 -12.35 9.34 -0.63
CA PHE A 98 -12.52 10.79 -0.45
C PHE A 98 -11.55 11.63 -1.31
N MET A 99 -10.55 11.01 -1.95
CA MET A 99 -9.64 11.66 -2.90
C MET A 99 -10.06 11.50 -4.37
N ALA A 100 -11.22 10.93 -4.66
CA ALA A 100 -11.70 10.68 -6.03
C ALA A 100 -11.67 11.95 -6.92
N ASP A 101 -12.08 13.10 -6.39
CA ASP A 101 -12.04 14.36 -7.13
C ASP A 101 -10.61 14.76 -7.51
N THR A 102 -9.66 14.60 -6.59
CA THR A 102 -8.23 14.88 -6.84
C THR A 102 -7.66 13.97 -7.92
N VAL A 103 -7.97 12.68 -7.85
CA VAL A 103 -7.52 11.67 -8.83
C VAL A 103 -8.22 11.82 -10.18
N GLY A 104 -9.42 12.41 -10.21
CA GLY A 104 -10.18 12.71 -11.41
C GLY A 104 -9.45 13.60 -12.41
N PHE A 105 -8.57 14.49 -11.94
CA PHE A 105 -7.80 15.42 -12.79
C PHE A 105 -6.67 14.77 -13.61
N ALA A 106 -6.28 13.53 -13.29
CA ALA A 106 -5.21 12.85 -13.99
C ALA A 106 -5.63 12.50 -15.44
N LEU A 107 -4.86 13.00 -16.42
CA LEU A 107 -5.10 12.78 -17.85
C LEU A 107 -4.51 11.47 -18.37
N ASN A 108 -3.59 10.86 -17.62
CA ASN A 108 -2.99 9.58 -17.95
C ASN A 108 -3.92 8.41 -17.62
N TYR A 109 -3.90 7.40 -18.48
CA TYR A 109 -4.74 6.21 -18.33
C TYR A 109 -4.08 5.23 -17.37
N PHE A 110 -4.59 5.14 -16.15
CA PHE A 110 -4.29 4.06 -15.19
C PHE A 110 -5.60 3.57 -14.57
N ARG A 111 -5.61 2.31 -14.12
CA ARG A 111 -6.73 1.74 -13.37
C ARG A 111 -6.81 2.41 -12.00
N LYS A 112 -8.01 2.84 -11.62
CA LYS A 112 -8.32 3.49 -10.34
C LYS A 112 -9.00 2.47 -9.43
N LEU A 113 -8.42 2.25 -8.25
CA LEU A 113 -8.94 1.36 -7.21
C LEU A 113 -9.16 2.18 -5.94
N PRO A 114 -10.33 2.81 -5.79
CA PRO A 114 -10.64 3.54 -4.57
C PRO A 114 -10.87 2.55 -3.41
N PHE A 115 -10.56 2.95 -2.17
CA PHE A 115 -10.89 2.19 -0.97
C PHE A 115 -11.48 3.08 0.13
N ALA A 116 -12.43 2.53 0.88
CA ALA A 116 -12.90 3.12 2.14
C ALA A 116 -11.97 2.75 3.29
N LYS A 117 -11.91 3.60 4.32
CA LYS A 117 -11.24 3.23 5.59
C LYS A 117 -11.84 1.93 6.10
N THR A 118 -10.99 1.07 6.66
CA THR A 118 -11.43 -0.19 7.27
C THR A 118 -12.39 0.10 8.40
N ASP A 119 -13.51 -0.62 8.45
CA ASP A 119 -14.47 -0.55 9.55
C ASP A 119 -13.98 -1.42 10.71
N PHE A 120 -13.94 -0.87 11.92
CA PHE A 120 -13.39 -1.57 13.07
C PHE A 120 -13.98 -1.10 14.39
N ASP A 121 -14.08 -2.03 15.33
CA ASP A 121 -14.42 -1.79 16.72
C ASP A 121 -13.18 -1.98 17.60
N SER A 122 -13.10 -1.19 18.68
CA SER A 122 -12.09 -1.34 19.72
C SER A 122 -12.78 -1.53 21.06
N GLU A 123 -12.74 -2.75 21.61
CA GLU A 123 -13.34 -3.06 22.92
C GLU A 123 -12.34 -3.84 23.80
N ASN A 124 -12.21 -3.45 25.07
CA ASN A 124 -11.39 -4.14 26.07
C ASN A 124 -9.92 -4.41 25.66
N GLY A 125 -9.35 -3.55 24.81
CA GLY A 125 -7.98 -3.69 24.31
C GLY A 125 -7.82 -4.63 23.11
N MET A 126 -8.92 -5.14 22.54
CA MET A 126 -8.94 -5.88 21.28
C MET A 126 -9.51 -5.00 20.15
N THR A 127 -8.83 -5.01 19.01
CA THR A 127 -9.31 -4.42 17.77
C THR A 127 -9.95 -5.51 16.92
N LEU A 128 -11.18 -5.29 16.45
CA LEU A 128 -11.91 -6.18 15.54
C LEU A 128 -12.20 -5.43 14.25
N ILE A 129 -11.70 -5.91 13.11
CA ILE A 129 -12.09 -5.37 11.80
C ILE A 129 -13.25 -6.16 11.22
N HIS A 130 -14.12 -5.48 10.47
CA HIS A 130 -15.25 -6.11 9.79
C HIS A 130 -14.91 -6.32 8.32
N THR A 131 -14.87 -7.58 7.89
CA THR A 131 -14.59 -7.97 6.50
C THR A 131 -15.76 -8.77 5.92
N GLU A 132 -15.79 -8.98 4.60
CA GLU A 132 -16.84 -9.78 3.95
C GLU A 132 -16.86 -11.23 4.43
N ILE A 133 -15.71 -11.76 4.88
CA ILE A 133 -15.58 -13.11 5.42
C ILE A 133 -15.88 -13.20 6.94
N GLY A 134 -16.10 -12.06 7.60
CA GLY A 134 -16.44 -11.96 9.02
C GLY A 134 -15.57 -10.99 9.81
N ALA A 135 -15.76 -10.96 11.13
CA ALA A 135 -14.95 -10.14 12.02
C ALA A 135 -13.58 -10.80 12.27
N ILE A 136 -12.50 -10.02 12.12
CA ILE A 136 -11.12 -10.49 12.27
C ILE A 136 -10.46 -9.73 13.43
N PRO A 137 -9.95 -10.43 14.47
CA PRO A 137 -9.20 -9.79 15.54
C PRO A 137 -7.78 -9.44 15.08
N LEU A 138 -7.36 -8.20 15.36
CA LEU A 138 -6.02 -7.72 15.03
C LEU A 138 -5.12 -7.64 16.26
N ASN A 139 -3.85 -8.00 16.07
CA ASN A 139 -2.77 -7.82 17.06
C ASN A 139 -2.18 -6.40 17.08
N THR A 140 -2.79 -5.45 16.38
CA THR A 140 -2.34 -4.05 16.31
C THR A 140 -3.42 -3.09 16.82
N SER A 141 -2.99 -2.04 17.50
CA SER A 141 -3.81 -0.91 17.92
C SER A 141 -3.52 0.37 17.12
N SER A 142 -2.69 0.29 16.08
CA SER A 142 -2.40 1.45 15.22
C SER A 142 -3.60 1.76 14.34
N GLU A 143 -4.37 2.77 14.73
CA GLU A 143 -5.50 3.28 13.96
C GLU A 143 -5.10 3.70 12.54
N ASN A 144 -3.91 4.27 12.37
CA ASN A 144 -3.42 4.64 11.04
C ASN A 144 -3.19 3.43 10.14
N LEU A 145 -2.62 2.34 10.66
CA LEU A 145 -2.47 1.10 9.90
C LEU A 145 -3.85 0.51 9.58
N ILE A 146 -4.73 0.42 10.59
CA ILE A 146 -6.08 -0.14 10.45
C ILE A 146 -6.85 0.59 9.36
N ASN A 147 -6.87 1.93 9.38
CA ASN A 147 -7.53 2.77 8.38
C ASN A 147 -7.05 2.51 6.94
N ASN A 148 -5.86 1.95 6.76
CA ASN A 148 -5.26 1.68 5.46
C ASN A 148 -5.32 0.19 5.05
N LEU A 149 -5.87 -0.72 5.87
CA LEU A 149 -5.87 -2.16 5.57
C LEU A 149 -6.59 -2.51 4.26
N ASN A 150 -7.75 -1.93 3.98
CA ASN A 150 -8.44 -2.15 2.71
C ASN A 150 -7.57 -1.75 1.49
N GLY A 151 -6.85 -0.63 1.57
CA GLY A 151 -5.92 -0.20 0.52
C GLY A 151 -4.70 -1.12 0.40
N LEU A 152 -4.16 -1.57 1.54
CA LEU A 152 -3.06 -2.53 1.61
C LEU A 152 -3.47 -3.91 1.06
N GLN A 153 -4.70 -4.35 1.29
CA GLN A 153 -5.24 -5.60 0.77
C GLN A 153 -5.30 -5.55 -0.76
N LEU A 154 -5.84 -4.47 -1.34
CA LEU A 154 -5.85 -4.25 -2.79
C LEU A 154 -4.44 -4.21 -3.39
N LEU A 155 -3.48 -3.67 -2.64
CA LEU A 155 -2.08 -3.64 -3.06
C LEU A 155 -1.44 -5.03 -3.02
N ALA A 156 -1.66 -5.79 -1.94
CA ALA A 156 -1.18 -7.16 -1.80
C ALA A 156 -1.71 -8.07 -2.92
N GLN A 157 -2.95 -7.88 -3.37
CA GLN A 157 -3.51 -8.58 -4.53
C GLN A 157 -2.71 -8.34 -5.82
N GLN A 158 -2.06 -7.18 -5.98
CA GLN A 158 -1.19 -6.92 -7.15
C GLN A 158 0.08 -7.79 -7.14
N PHE A 159 0.47 -8.34 -5.98
CA PHE A 159 1.54 -9.32 -5.84
C PHE A 159 1.03 -10.78 -5.93
N GLY A 160 -0.28 -10.96 -6.16
CA GLY A 160 -0.93 -12.26 -6.18
C GLY A 160 -1.13 -12.87 -4.80
N VAL A 161 -1.30 -12.04 -3.77
CA VAL A 161 -1.76 -12.47 -2.44
C VAL A 161 -3.28 -12.49 -2.41
N MET A 162 -3.88 -13.60 -1.97
CA MET A 162 -5.32 -13.72 -1.79
C MET A 162 -5.77 -13.07 -0.47
N GLU A 163 -7.06 -12.83 -0.31
CA GLU A 163 -7.62 -12.20 0.87
C GLU A 163 -7.28 -12.93 2.17
N GLU A 164 -7.37 -14.26 2.17
CA GLU A 164 -7.05 -15.09 3.35
C GLU A 164 -5.57 -14.92 3.73
N GLY A 165 -4.68 -14.98 2.75
CA GLY A 165 -3.24 -14.79 2.96
C GLY A 165 -2.87 -13.37 3.41
N PHE A 166 -3.70 -12.37 3.15
CA PHE A 166 -3.49 -11.00 3.63
C PHE A 166 -3.78 -10.89 5.14
N TYR A 167 -4.84 -11.53 5.62
CA TYR A 167 -5.26 -11.42 7.01
C TYR A 167 -4.59 -12.45 7.95
N GLU A 168 -4.08 -13.57 7.43
CA GLU A 168 -3.38 -14.59 8.23
C GLU A 168 -2.22 -14.07 9.09
N PRO A 169 -1.30 -13.21 8.59
CA PRO A 169 -0.20 -12.66 9.38
C PRO A 169 -0.63 -11.79 10.56
N VAL A 170 -1.88 -11.30 10.55
CA VAL A 170 -2.36 -10.25 11.46
C VAL A 170 -3.43 -10.76 12.41
N MET A 171 -4.03 -11.90 12.08
CA MET A 171 -4.90 -12.64 12.97
C MET A 171 -4.14 -12.98 14.24
N GLY A 172 -4.72 -12.62 15.38
CA GLY A 172 -4.17 -12.88 16.72
C GLY A 172 -4.03 -14.35 17.13
N ILE A 173 -3.97 -15.27 16.17
CA ILE A 173 -3.76 -16.69 16.40
C ILE A 173 -2.30 -16.87 16.81
N SER A 174 -2.09 -16.74 18.11
CA SER A 174 -1.00 -17.41 18.79
C SER A 174 -1.19 -18.90 18.50
N GLY A 175 -0.25 -19.51 17.78
CA GLY A 175 -0.11 -20.97 17.80
C GLY A 175 0.13 -21.48 19.22
#